data_AF-A0AAD2TLZ7-F1
#
_entry.id   AF-A0AAD2TLZ7-F1
#
_cell.length_a   1.000
_cell.length_b   1.000
_cell.length_c   1.000
_cell.angle_alpha   90.00
_cell.angle_beta   90.00
_cell.angle_gamma   90.00
#
_symmetry.space_group_name_H-M   'P 1'
#
loop_
_entity.id
_entity.type
_entity.pdbx_description
1 polymer ?
#
loop_
_entity_poly.entity_id
_entity_poly.type
_entity_poly.pdbx_seq_one_letter_code
_entity_poly.pdbx_strand_id
1 'polypeptide(L)'
;MPGADLMTSFNDYCGLIINQFAHVYAAYYDADFKETVEHIESAKSKLAYIEVKAKEKGYPLYLIIDEYDNFTNVILSEHGQRMFHDLTHASGFYREYFKQFKGMFDRIFMMGVSPVTLDDLSSGYNIDWNISVDPRFNAMMGFDETDVREMFRYYQQNDMLKGDAEAMITEMKPWYDNYCFARESLGDDRIFNCDMTLYYLRWQVDFHCSPGEMADKNIRTDYSKLKMLARIDRDSVQEENRMGTIEEIAAKGEILVDLHTSFPAEWVTDIDNFRSLLYYYGLLTMCGTRGDRLRMCIPNNCVRE
;
A
#
# COMPACT_ATOMS: atom_id res chain seq x y z
N MET A 1 -12.35 -17.59 22.36
CA MET A 1 -11.22 -16.66 22.18
C MET A 1 -11.43 -15.93 20.87
N PRO A 2 -11.18 -14.61 20.78
CA PRO A 2 -11.40 -13.82 19.57
C PRO A 2 -10.78 -14.44 18.30
N GLY A 3 -9.61 -15.08 18.42
CA GLY A 3 -8.93 -15.72 17.28
C GLY A 3 -9.64 -16.96 16.68
N ALA A 4 -10.49 -17.66 17.44
CA ALA A 4 -11.22 -18.83 16.91
C ALA A 4 -12.37 -18.43 15.98
N ASP A 5 -13.01 -17.30 16.27
CA ASP A 5 -14.09 -16.73 15.44
C ASP A 5 -13.51 -16.15 14.14
N LEU A 6 -12.37 -15.45 14.25
CA LEU A 6 -11.64 -14.92 13.10
C LEU A 6 -11.17 -16.01 12.13
N MET A 7 -10.62 -17.11 12.64
CA MET A 7 -10.19 -18.24 11.82
C MET A 7 -11.36 -18.94 11.10
N THR A 8 -12.52 -19.02 11.75
CA THR A 8 -13.72 -19.62 11.16
C THR A 8 -14.24 -18.74 10.04
N SER A 9 -14.45 -17.45 10.31
CA SER A 9 -14.87 -16.46 9.32
C SER A 9 -13.93 -16.40 8.11
N PHE A 10 -12.61 -16.44 8.36
CA PHE A 10 -11.61 -16.48 7.31
C PHE A 10 -11.71 -17.74 6.44
N ASN A 11 -11.84 -18.92 7.04
CA ASN A 11 -12.01 -20.17 6.28
C ASN A 11 -13.32 -20.19 5.48
N ASP A 12 -14.41 -19.70 6.06
CA ASP A 12 -15.71 -19.65 5.39
C ASP A 12 -15.65 -18.75 4.15
N TYR A 13 -15.12 -17.53 4.31
CA TYR A 13 -14.96 -16.60 3.21
C TYR A 13 -14.01 -17.14 2.13
N CYS A 14 -12.81 -17.61 2.50
CA CYS A 14 -11.88 -18.20 1.55
C CYS A 14 -12.50 -19.42 0.85
N GLY A 15 -13.25 -20.26 1.55
CA GLY A 15 -13.94 -21.41 0.98
C GLY A 15 -14.93 -20.99 -0.12
N LEU A 16 -15.71 -19.94 0.11
CA LEU A 16 -16.63 -19.37 -0.89
C LEU A 16 -15.88 -18.85 -2.13
N ILE A 17 -14.81 -18.07 -1.93
CA ILE A 17 -14.03 -17.50 -3.04
C ILE A 17 -13.30 -18.59 -3.83
N ILE A 18 -12.77 -19.61 -3.16
CA ILE A 18 -12.10 -20.74 -3.83
C ILE A 18 -13.11 -21.59 -4.63
N ASN A 19 -14.34 -21.77 -4.13
CA ASN A 19 -15.40 -22.42 -4.91
C ASN A 19 -15.74 -21.61 -6.18
N GLN A 20 -15.80 -20.29 -6.07
CA GLN A 20 -16.01 -19.41 -7.23
C GLN A 20 -14.86 -19.52 -8.24
N PHE A 21 -13.61 -19.58 -7.75
CA PHE A 21 -12.45 -19.86 -8.62
C PHE A 21 -12.62 -21.20 -9.34
N ALA A 22 -12.97 -22.27 -8.61
CA ALA A 22 -13.17 -23.58 -9.21
C ALA A 22 -14.30 -23.60 -10.24
N HIS A 23 -15.35 -22.81 -10.02
CA HIS A 23 -16.42 -22.62 -11.01
C HIS A 23 -15.94 -21.92 -12.28
N VAL A 24 -15.22 -20.81 -12.15
CA VAL A 24 -14.75 -20.00 -13.29
C VAL A 24 -13.72 -20.76 -14.13
N TYR A 25 -12.83 -21.50 -13.47
CA TYR A 25 -11.71 -22.17 -14.13
C TYR A 25 -11.94 -23.66 -14.41
N ALA A 26 -13.13 -24.21 -14.13
CA ALA A 26 -13.44 -25.63 -14.29
C ALA A 26 -13.03 -26.22 -15.64
N ALA A 27 -13.25 -25.48 -16.74
CA ALA A 27 -12.94 -25.93 -18.09
C ALA A 27 -11.44 -26.16 -18.37
N TYR A 28 -10.55 -25.62 -17.52
CA TYR A 28 -9.10 -25.77 -17.65
C TYR A 28 -8.56 -26.97 -16.84
N TYR A 29 -9.40 -27.62 -16.03
CA TYR A 29 -9.04 -28.75 -15.18
C TYR A 29 -9.79 -30.02 -15.56
N ASP A 30 -9.64 -31.08 -14.75
CA ASP A 30 -10.35 -32.34 -14.96
C ASP A 30 -11.87 -32.16 -14.75
N ALA A 31 -12.69 -33.01 -15.36
CA ALA A 31 -14.14 -32.85 -15.40
C ALA A 31 -14.81 -32.82 -14.01
N ASP A 32 -14.19 -33.46 -13.02
CA ASP A 32 -14.60 -33.53 -11.62
C ASP A 32 -13.99 -32.43 -10.74
N PHE A 33 -13.17 -31.53 -11.30
CA PHE A 33 -12.41 -30.54 -10.52
C PHE A 33 -13.31 -29.64 -9.68
N LYS A 34 -14.35 -29.05 -10.29
CA LYS A 34 -15.30 -28.17 -9.59
C LYS A 34 -15.99 -28.90 -8.44
N GLU A 35 -16.57 -30.06 -8.74
CA GLU A 35 -17.30 -30.88 -7.76
C GLU A 35 -16.38 -31.31 -6.62
N THR A 36 -15.15 -31.73 -6.93
CA THR A 36 -14.16 -32.12 -5.93
C THR A 36 -13.79 -30.95 -5.02
N VAL A 37 -13.52 -29.77 -5.59
CA VAL A 37 -13.22 -28.57 -4.77
C VAL A 37 -14.39 -28.23 -3.87
N GLU A 38 -15.63 -28.25 -4.35
CA GLU A 38 -16.84 -27.93 -3.57
C GLU A 38 -17.01 -28.86 -2.36
N HIS A 39 -16.68 -30.15 -2.48
CA HIS A 39 -16.79 -31.15 -1.39
C HIS A 39 -15.67 -31.10 -0.36
N ILE A 40 -14.54 -30.43 -0.64
CA ILE A 40 -13.47 -30.25 0.35
C ILE A 40 -13.90 -29.20 1.38
N GLU A 41 -13.86 -29.55 2.66
CA GLU A 41 -14.36 -28.68 3.75
C GLU A 41 -13.49 -27.44 3.99
N SER A 42 -12.18 -27.62 4.20
CA SER A 42 -11.30 -26.51 4.61
C SER A 42 -10.72 -25.74 3.41
N ALA A 43 -10.66 -24.41 3.52
CA ALA A 43 -10.04 -23.56 2.49
C ALA A 43 -8.57 -23.95 2.23
N LYS A 44 -7.83 -24.30 3.29
CA LYS A 44 -6.47 -24.85 3.20
C LYS A 44 -6.40 -26.09 2.31
N SER A 45 -7.28 -27.05 2.53
CA SER A 45 -7.33 -28.29 1.73
C SER A 45 -7.75 -28.02 0.29
N LYS A 46 -8.66 -27.07 0.05
CA LYS A 46 -9.04 -26.66 -1.31
C LYS A 46 -7.83 -26.09 -2.07
N LEU A 47 -7.07 -25.18 -1.45
CA LEU A 47 -5.84 -24.62 -2.05
C LEU A 47 -4.80 -25.69 -2.36
N ALA A 48 -4.56 -26.62 -1.43
CA ALA A 48 -3.63 -27.73 -1.67
C ALA A 48 -4.06 -28.63 -2.85
N TYR A 49 -5.36 -28.89 -3.00
CA TYR A 49 -5.87 -29.64 -4.15
C TYR A 49 -5.67 -28.88 -5.46
N ILE A 50 -5.94 -27.57 -5.48
CA ILE A 50 -5.70 -26.70 -6.64
C ILE A 50 -4.22 -26.69 -7.01
N GLU A 51 -3.31 -26.61 -6.04
CA GLU A 51 -1.87 -26.68 -6.27
C GLU A 51 -1.46 -27.96 -6.98
N VAL A 52 -1.92 -29.12 -6.48
CA VAL A 52 -1.62 -30.42 -7.10
C VAL A 52 -2.12 -30.47 -8.53
N LYS A 53 -3.38 -30.06 -8.76
CA LYS A 53 -3.99 -30.09 -10.09
C LYS A 53 -3.35 -29.10 -11.06
N ALA A 54 -2.96 -27.92 -10.58
CA ALA A 54 -2.22 -26.96 -11.39
C ALA A 54 -0.86 -27.52 -11.81
N LYS A 55 -0.12 -28.13 -10.87
CA LYS A 55 1.17 -28.78 -11.16
C LYS A 55 1.05 -29.94 -12.15
N GLU A 56 0.02 -30.79 -12.03
CA GLU A 56 -0.26 -31.88 -12.98
C GLU A 56 -0.47 -31.37 -14.41
N LYS A 57 -1.07 -30.19 -14.56
CA LYS A 57 -1.32 -29.56 -15.86
C LYS A 57 -0.17 -28.64 -16.32
N GLY A 58 0.84 -28.42 -15.48
CA GLY A 58 1.93 -27.48 -15.74
C GLY A 58 1.51 -26.01 -15.70
N TYR A 59 0.45 -25.69 -14.97
CA TYR A 59 -0.01 -24.30 -14.81
C TYR A 59 0.79 -23.59 -13.72
N PRO A 60 1.42 -22.44 -14.04
CA PRO A 60 2.04 -21.62 -13.03
C PRO A 60 0.97 -20.94 -12.17
N LEU A 61 1.17 -20.91 -10.86
CA LEU A 61 0.27 -20.26 -9.91
C LEU A 61 0.85 -18.93 -9.44
N TYR A 62 0.03 -17.89 -9.51
CA TYR A 62 0.37 -16.53 -9.05
C TYR A 62 -0.59 -16.11 -7.95
N LEU A 63 -0.06 -15.48 -6.91
CA LEU A 63 -0.84 -14.88 -5.83
C LEU A 63 -0.63 -13.37 -5.85
N ILE A 64 -1.73 -12.62 -5.85
CA ILE A 64 -1.71 -11.17 -5.67
C ILE A 64 -2.44 -10.88 -4.36
N ILE A 65 -1.78 -10.19 -3.45
CA ILE A 65 -2.35 -9.75 -2.18
C ILE A 65 -2.33 -8.23 -2.18
N ASP A 66 -3.51 -7.65 -2.29
CA ASP A 66 -3.71 -6.22 -2.12
C ASP A 66 -3.96 -5.88 -0.65
N GLU A 67 -3.59 -4.68 -0.24
CA GLU A 67 -3.64 -4.18 1.14
C GLU A 67 -3.12 -5.19 2.18
N TYR A 68 -1.97 -5.82 1.92
CA TYR A 68 -1.42 -6.88 2.78
C TYR A 68 -1.21 -6.42 4.24
N ASP A 69 -0.97 -5.13 4.42
CA ASP A 69 -0.69 -4.48 5.69
C ASP A 69 -1.95 -4.04 6.46
N ASN A 70 -3.13 -4.11 5.84
CA ASN A 70 -4.39 -3.71 6.48
C ASN A 70 -4.66 -4.52 7.76
N PHE A 71 -4.42 -5.83 7.73
CA PHE A 71 -4.53 -6.69 8.93
C PHE A 71 -3.65 -6.18 10.08
N THR A 72 -2.39 -5.87 9.77
CA THR A 72 -1.42 -5.35 10.74
C THR A 72 -1.87 -3.99 11.27
N ASN A 73 -2.28 -3.08 10.40
CA ASN A 73 -2.74 -1.75 10.76
C ASN A 73 -3.96 -1.81 11.69
N VAL A 74 -4.98 -2.62 11.35
CA VAL A 74 -6.19 -2.80 12.17
C VAL A 74 -5.85 -3.38 13.54
N ILE A 75 -5.05 -4.44 13.62
CA ILE A 75 -4.78 -5.06 14.92
C ILE A 75 -3.90 -4.18 15.79
N LEU A 76 -2.86 -3.55 15.24
CA LEU A 76 -2.04 -2.60 15.99
C LEU A 76 -2.86 -1.42 16.49
N SER A 77 -3.81 -0.94 15.68
CA SER A 77 -4.72 0.15 16.04
C SER A 77 -5.71 -0.24 17.14
N GLU A 78 -6.50 -1.29 16.93
CA GLU A 78 -7.66 -1.60 17.77
C GLU A 78 -7.31 -2.41 19.02
N HIS A 79 -6.25 -3.22 18.93
CA HIS A 79 -5.96 -4.25 19.92
C HIS A 79 -4.54 -4.19 20.49
N GLY A 80 -3.68 -3.33 19.91
CA GLY A 80 -2.32 -3.08 20.37
C GLY A 80 -1.34 -4.21 20.08
N GLN A 81 -0.08 -3.98 20.44
CA GLN A 81 1.03 -4.88 20.12
C GLN A 81 0.87 -6.30 20.69
N ARG A 82 0.22 -6.47 21.86
CA ARG A 82 0.05 -7.80 22.47
C ARG A 82 -0.82 -8.73 21.64
N MET A 83 -1.96 -8.25 21.14
CA MET A 83 -2.81 -9.08 20.29
C MET A 83 -2.17 -9.34 18.93
N PHE A 84 -1.45 -8.36 18.37
CA PHE A 84 -0.67 -8.57 17.17
C PHE A 84 0.34 -9.71 17.37
N HIS A 85 1.15 -9.63 18.43
CA HIS A 85 2.12 -10.65 18.77
C HIS A 85 1.46 -12.02 18.98
N ASP A 86 0.33 -12.11 19.68
CA ASP A 86 -0.38 -13.38 19.87
C ASP A 86 -0.88 -14.02 18.56
N LEU A 87 -1.23 -13.20 17.55
CA LEU A 87 -1.73 -13.65 16.24
C LEU A 87 -0.63 -13.97 15.23
N THR A 88 0.57 -13.41 15.40
CA THR A 88 1.71 -13.57 14.47
C THR A 88 2.83 -14.47 15.01
N HIS A 89 2.95 -14.62 16.34
CA HIS A 89 3.95 -15.48 16.95
C HIS A 89 3.58 -16.98 16.85
N ALA A 90 4.59 -17.86 16.92
CA ALA A 90 4.70 -19.31 16.69
C ALA A 90 3.47 -20.24 16.49
N SER A 91 2.28 -19.94 17.03
CA SER A 91 1.05 -20.73 16.91
C SER A 91 -0.17 -19.97 16.34
N GLY A 92 0.01 -18.73 15.88
CA GLY A 92 -1.07 -17.90 15.34
C GLY A 92 -1.59 -18.39 13.99
N PHE A 93 -2.91 -18.36 13.80
CA PHE A 93 -3.57 -18.88 12.58
C PHE A 93 -3.11 -18.14 11.31
N TYR A 94 -2.86 -16.83 11.40
CA TYR A 94 -2.50 -15.99 10.27
C TYR A 94 -1.13 -16.37 9.71
N ARG A 95 -0.15 -16.60 10.61
CA ARG A 95 1.17 -17.15 10.30
C ARG A 95 1.08 -18.48 9.56
N GLU A 96 0.28 -19.42 10.08
CA GLU A 96 0.10 -20.75 9.50
C GLU A 96 -0.58 -20.75 8.13
N TYR A 97 -1.37 -19.72 7.83
CA TYR A 97 -1.97 -19.56 6.51
C TYR A 97 -0.96 -19.03 5.49
N PHE A 98 -0.22 -17.98 5.83
CA PHE A 98 0.80 -17.40 4.93
C PHE A 98 1.95 -18.38 4.64
N LYS A 99 2.28 -19.28 5.58
CA LYS A 99 3.23 -20.38 5.33
C LYS A 99 2.81 -21.30 4.18
N GLN A 100 1.52 -21.45 3.90
CA GLN A 100 1.03 -22.33 2.83
C GLN A 100 1.32 -21.77 1.45
N PHE A 101 1.37 -20.44 1.31
CA PHE A 101 1.67 -19.79 0.04
C PHE A 101 3.11 -20.09 -0.41
N LYS A 102 4.01 -20.32 0.56
CA LYS A 102 5.39 -20.69 0.30
C LYS A 102 5.48 -22.04 -0.42
N GLY A 103 5.93 -22.02 -1.67
CA GLY A 103 6.12 -23.22 -2.50
C GLY A 103 4.87 -23.66 -3.29
N MET A 104 3.73 -23.04 -3.02
CA MET A 104 2.50 -23.20 -3.81
C MET A 104 2.49 -22.32 -5.05
N PHE A 105 2.93 -21.07 -4.91
CA PHE A 105 2.93 -20.08 -5.98
C PHE A 105 4.33 -19.87 -6.56
N ASP A 106 4.42 -19.74 -7.88
CA ASP A 106 5.64 -19.38 -8.61
C ASP A 106 6.04 -17.93 -8.34
N ARG A 107 5.04 -17.05 -8.17
CA ARG A 107 5.25 -15.65 -7.76
C ARG A 107 4.13 -15.19 -6.84
N ILE A 108 4.53 -14.41 -5.84
CA ILE A 108 3.62 -13.70 -4.94
C ILE A 108 3.90 -12.21 -5.13
N PHE A 109 2.87 -11.44 -5.40
CA PHE A 109 2.91 -9.98 -5.48
C PHE A 109 2.08 -9.40 -4.35
N MET A 110 2.68 -8.52 -3.56
CA MET A 110 2.05 -7.90 -2.40
C MET A 110 2.05 -6.39 -2.59
N MET A 111 0.90 -5.78 -2.37
CA MET A 111 0.69 -4.34 -2.43
C MET A 111 0.13 -3.87 -1.10
N GLY A 112 0.58 -2.70 -0.66
CA GLY A 112 0.22 -2.13 0.64
C GLY A 112 0.90 -0.79 0.83
N VAL A 113 0.48 -0.09 1.89
CA VAL A 113 0.97 1.26 2.19
C VAL A 113 2.02 1.27 3.31
N SER A 114 2.13 0.21 4.10
CA SER A 114 3.07 0.13 5.23
C SER A 114 4.22 -0.81 4.92
N PRO A 115 5.48 -0.44 5.24
CA PRO A 115 6.66 -1.30 5.11
C PRO A 115 6.80 -2.30 6.26
N VAL A 116 5.78 -2.40 7.14
CA VAL A 116 5.81 -3.37 8.24
C VAL A 116 5.90 -4.77 7.66
N THR A 117 6.93 -5.51 8.10
CA THR A 117 7.26 -6.78 7.48
C THR A 117 6.31 -7.88 7.88
N LEU A 118 6.16 -8.83 6.95
CA LEU A 118 5.56 -10.12 7.21
C LEU A 118 6.59 -11.14 7.69
N ASP A 119 7.79 -10.71 8.11
CA ASP A 119 8.83 -11.60 8.63
C ASP A 119 8.34 -12.36 9.86
N ASP A 120 7.49 -11.73 10.67
CA ASP A 120 6.79 -12.35 11.80
C ASP A 120 5.85 -13.49 11.32
N LEU A 121 5.33 -13.40 10.09
CA LEU A 121 4.42 -14.38 9.49
C LEU A 121 5.13 -15.59 8.87
N SER A 122 6.34 -15.43 8.33
CA SER A 122 7.10 -16.58 7.82
C SER A 122 8.55 -16.23 7.59
N SER A 123 9.46 -17.10 8.04
CA SER A 123 10.88 -17.04 7.68
C SER A 123 11.15 -17.21 6.16
N GLY A 124 10.10 -17.45 5.36
CA GLY A 124 10.16 -17.48 3.90
C GLY A 124 10.09 -16.12 3.22
N TYR A 125 9.62 -15.07 3.90
CA TYR A 125 9.54 -13.71 3.34
C TYR A 125 10.84 -12.91 3.46
N ASN A 126 11.87 -13.48 4.12
CA ASN A 126 13.23 -12.92 4.16
C ASN A 126 13.93 -12.83 2.77
N ILE A 127 13.28 -13.25 1.69
CA ILE A 127 13.79 -13.22 0.30
C ILE A 127 12.90 -12.33 -0.59
N ASP A 128 12.00 -11.55 0.00
CA ASP A 128 11.13 -10.65 -0.75
C ASP A 128 11.92 -9.52 -1.39
N TRP A 129 11.53 -9.17 -2.62
CA TRP A 129 12.14 -8.06 -3.34
C TRP A 129 11.26 -6.82 -3.18
N ASN A 130 11.65 -5.90 -2.29
CA ASN A 130 11.00 -4.61 -2.20
C ASN A 130 11.36 -3.77 -3.44
N ILE A 131 10.36 -3.45 -4.26
CA ILE A 131 10.50 -2.64 -5.47
C ILE A 131 9.92 -1.23 -5.33
N SER A 132 9.42 -0.84 -4.15
CA SER A 132 8.76 0.45 -3.91
C SER A 132 9.67 1.66 -4.07
N VAL A 133 10.99 1.46 -4.01
CA VAL A 133 12.02 2.49 -4.19
C VAL A 133 12.87 2.28 -5.44
N ASP A 134 12.47 1.33 -6.30
CA ASP A 134 13.19 1.04 -7.54
C ASP A 134 12.78 2.06 -8.61
N PRO A 135 13.75 2.76 -9.24
CA PRO A 135 13.46 3.84 -10.19
C PRO A 135 12.67 3.38 -11.42
N ARG A 136 12.75 2.09 -11.79
CA ARG A 136 11.97 1.53 -12.91
C ARG A 136 10.47 1.57 -12.67
N PHE A 137 10.07 1.71 -11.41
CA PHE A 137 8.69 1.66 -10.95
C PHE A 137 8.21 2.99 -10.35
N ASN A 138 9.05 4.04 -10.36
CA ASN A 138 8.70 5.35 -9.80
C ASN A 138 7.43 5.94 -10.41
N ALA A 139 7.26 5.81 -11.73
CA ALA A 139 6.08 6.30 -12.45
C ALA A 139 4.82 5.44 -12.23
N MET A 140 4.93 4.20 -11.70
CA MET A 140 3.73 3.39 -11.42
C MET A 140 2.95 3.88 -10.18
N MET A 141 3.56 4.77 -9.39
CA MET A 141 2.98 5.27 -8.14
C MET A 141 2.04 6.48 -8.35
N GLY A 142 1.93 6.98 -9.58
CA GLY A 142 1.08 8.13 -9.88
C GLY A 142 1.01 8.42 -11.38
N PHE A 143 0.74 9.67 -11.74
CA PHE A 143 0.84 10.14 -13.12
C PHE A 143 2.08 11.00 -13.28
N ASP A 144 2.89 10.76 -14.30
CA ASP A 144 3.89 11.76 -14.69
C ASP A 144 3.22 12.92 -15.44
N GLU A 145 3.96 13.99 -15.70
CA GLU A 145 3.39 15.16 -16.41
C GLU A 145 2.93 14.82 -17.83
N THR A 146 3.51 13.79 -18.47
CA THR A 146 3.11 13.32 -19.80
C THR A 146 1.75 12.63 -19.72
N ASP A 147 1.53 11.75 -18.74
CA ASP A 147 0.26 11.09 -18.48
C ASP A 147 -0.87 12.11 -18.26
N VAL A 148 -0.63 13.10 -17.39
CA VAL A 148 -1.61 14.17 -17.11
C VAL A 148 -1.96 14.93 -18.39
N ARG A 149 -0.94 15.30 -19.17
CA ARG A 149 -1.12 16.04 -20.42
C ARG A 149 -1.85 15.22 -21.47
N GLU A 150 -1.53 13.95 -21.62
CA GLU A 150 -2.22 13.04 -22.55
C GLU A 150 -3.69 12.90 -22.17
N MET A 151 -3.97 12.67 -20.89
CA MET A 151 -5.34 12.60 -20.36
C MET A 151 -6.13 13.89 -20.64
N PHE A 152 -5.56 15.06 -20.38
CA PHE A 152 -6.25 16.34 -20.60
C PHE A 152 -6.52 16.57 -22.09
N ARG A 153 -5.54 16.27 -22.95
CA ARG A 153 -5.70 16.36 -24.41
C ARG A 153 -6.79 15.43 -24.92
N TYR A 154 -6.88 14.22 -24.38
CA TYR A 154 -7.95 13.28 -24.74
C TYR A 154 -9.34 13.90 -24.47
N TYR A 155 -9.59 14.47 -23.30
CA TYR A 155 -10.87 15.12 -23.00
C TYR A 155 -11.12 16.39 -23.83
N GLN A 156 -10.06 17.14 -24.19
CA GLN A 156 -10.19 18.28 -25.11
C GLN A 156 -10.60 17.82 -26.52
N GLN A 157 -9.97 16.76 -27.03
CA GLN A 157 -10.26 16.21 -28.37
C GLN A 157 -11.69 15.64 -28.49
N ASN A 158 -12.31 15.29 -27.37
CA ASN A 158 -13.69 14.82 -27.29
C ASN A 158 -14.67 15.92 -26.88
N ASP A 159 -14.29 17.20 -26.97
CA ASP A 159 -15.11 18.36 -26.62
C ASP A 159 -15.65 18.39 -25.17
N MET A 160 -15.01 17.64 -24.26
CA MET A 160 -15.39 17.53 -22.85
C MET A 160 -14.62 18.49 -21.94
N LEU A 161 -13.40 18.87 -22.32
CA LEU A 161 -12.56 19.79 -21.56
C LEU A 161 -12.32 21.07 -22.36
N LYS A 162 -12.65 22.22 -21.77
CA LYS A 162 -12.44 23.55 -22.38
C LYS A 162 -11.30 24.28 -21.69
N GLY A 163 -10.57 25.10 -22.44
CA GLY A 163 -9.47 25.91 -21.91
C GLY A 163 -8.08 25.35 -22.22
N ASP A 164 -7.06 25.93 -21.60
CA ASP A 164 -5.65 25.58 -21.82
C ASP A 164 -5.19 24.51 -20.81
N ALA A 165 -4.80 23.35 -21.33
CA ALA A 165 -4.32 22.23 -20.51
C ALA A 165 -3.02 22.56 -19.77
N GLU A 166 -2.11 23.34 -20.35
CA GLU A 166 -0.85 23.68 -19.68
C GLU A 166 -1.09 24.66 -18.52
N ALA A 167 -2.06 25.55 -18.66
CA ALA A 167 -2.50 26.44 -17.58
C ALA A 167 -3.10 25.64 -16.42
N MET A 168 -3.95 24.65 -16.71
CA MET A 168 -4.51 23.75 -15.71
C MET A 168 -3.43 22.91 -15.00
N ILE A 169 -2.48 22.34 -15.75
CA ILE A 169 -1.36 21.60 -15.17
C ILE A 169 -0.52 22.51 -14.25
N THR A 170 -0.26 23.74 -14.69
CA THR A 170 0.48 24.73 -13.87
C THR A 170 -0.25 25.06 -12.58
N GLU A 171 -1.58 25.16 -12.60
CA GLU A 171 -2.39 25.37 -11.39
C GLU A 171 -2.36 24.16 -10.44
N MET A 172 -2.39 22.94 -10.98
CA MET A 172 -2.36 21.70 -10.19
C MET A 172 -1.01 21.41 -9.55
N LYS A 173 0.11 21.80 -10.17
CA LYS A 173 1.48 21.46 -9.72
C LYS A 173 1.73 21.70 -8.23
N PRO A 174 1.45 22.89 -7.65
CA PRO A 174 1.67 23.13 -6.22
C PRO A 174 0.84 22.25 -5.28
N TRP A 175 -0.24 21.66 -5.77
CA TRP A 175 -1.21 20.91 -4.99
C TRP A 175 -1.05 19.41 -5.10
N TYR A 176 -0.74 18.88 -6.29
CA TYR A 176 -0.86 17.45 -6.56
C TYR A 176 0.44 16.79 -7.03
N ASP A 177 1.44 17.58 -7.43
CA ASP A 177 2.74 17.10 -7.95
C ASP A 177 3.79 16.98 -6.83
N ASN A 178 5.05 16.80 -7.24
CA ASN A 178 6.29 16.85 -6.47
C ASN A 178 6.63 15.54 -5.74
N TYR A 179 5.94 14.44 -6.03
CA TYR A 179 6.34 13.13 -5.50
C TYR A 179 7.55 12.56 -6.26
N CYS A 180 8.45 11.94 -5.51
CA CYS A 180 9.60 11.16 -5.95
C CYS A 180 9.82 9.99 -4.98
N PHE A 181 9.82 8.77 -5.50
CA PHE A 181 9.84 7.53 -4.71
C PHE A 181 11.15 6.74 -4.83
N ALA A 182 12.01 7.10 -5.77
CA ALA A 182 13.34 6.51 -5.90
C ALA A 182 14.44 7.58 -5.81
N ARG A 183 15.55 7.25 -5.16
CA ARG A 183 16.72 8.15 -5.05
C ARG A 183 17.27 8.48 -6.43
N GLU A 184 17.35 7.49 -7.28
CA GLU A 184 17.87 7.59 -8.65
C GLU A 184 16.95 8.42 -9.56
N SER A 185 15.67 8.60 -9.18
CA SER A 185 14.70 9.42 -9.90
C SER A 185 14.62 10.87 -9.40
N LEU A 186 15.53 11.30 -8.51
CA LEU A 186 15.55 12.69 -8.04
C LEU A 186 15.73 13.73 -9.17
N GLY A 187 16.34 13.32 -10.29
CA GLY A 187 16.51 14.13 -11.49
C GLY A 187 15.45 13.94 -12.57
N ASP A 188 14.50 13.03 -12.37
CA ASP A 188 13.39 12.78 -13.29
C ASP A 188 12.22 13.74 -13.01
N ASP A 189 11.21 13.72 -13.88
CA ASP A 189 9.95 14.42 -13.66
C ASP A 189 9.26 13.91 -12.38
N ARG A 190 8.56 14.83 -11.73
CA ARG A 190 7.81 14.54 -10.51
C ARG A 190 6.49 13.86 -10.85
N ILE A 191 5.99 13.14 -9.85
CA ILE A 191 4.79 12.33 -9.97
C ILE A 191 3.62 13.08 -9.32
N PHE A 192 2.52 13.15 -10.05
CA PHE A 192 1.23 13.65 -9.59
C PHE A 192 0.45 12.55 -8.87
N ASN A 193 -0.25 12.94 -7.80
CA ASN A 193 -1.25 12.08 -7.16
C ASN A 193 -2.42 11.84 -8.12
N CYS A 194 -2.71 10.57 -8.44
CA CYS A 194 -3.75 10.20 -9.40
C CYS A 194 -5.14 10.69 -9.00
N ASP A 195 -5.55 10.44 -7.76
CA ASP A 195 -6.90 10.73 -7.30
C ASP A 195 -7.17 12.24 -7.27
N MET A 196 -6.21 13.04 -6.78
CA MET A 196 -6.33 14.51 -6.84
C MET A 196 -6.35 15.05 -8.27
N THR A 197 -5.55 14.48 -9.16
CA THR A 197 -5.54 14.88 -10.58
C THR A 197 -6.89 14.58 -11.23
N LEU A 198 -7.47 13.41 -10.95
CA LEU A 198 -8.78 13.01 -11.44
C LEU A 198 -9.90 13.86 -10.81
N TYR A 199 -9.77 14.22 -9.53
CA TYR A 199 -10.67 15.14 -8.84
C TYR A 199 -10.73 16.50 -9.55
N TYR A 200 -9.58 17.10 -9.83
CA TYR A 200 -9.50 18.37 -10.55
C TYR A 200 -10.04 18.26 -11.98
N LEU A 201 -9.64 17.22 -12.72
CA LEU A 201 -10.11 17.00 -14.08
C LEU A 201 -11.64 16.88 -14.13
N ARG A 202 -12.23 16.13 -13.19
CA ARG A 202 -13.68 16.01 -13.07
C ARG A 202 -14.34 17.37 -12.89
N TRP A 203 -13.80 18.25 -12.05
CA TRP A 203 -14.34 19.60 -11.86
C TRP A 203 -14.29 20.43 -13.15
N GLN A 204 -13.19 20.35 -13.90
CA GLN A 204 -13.09 21.04 -15.18
C GLN A 204 -14.07 20.50 -16.24
N VAL A 205 -14.32 19.20 -16.25
CA VAL A 205 -15.29 18.57 -17.16
C VAL A 205 -16.73 18.92 -16.77
N ASP A 206 -17.09 18.79 -15.50
CA ASP A 206 -18.47 18.95 -15.01
C ASP A 206 -18.88 20.43 -14.89
N PHE A 207 -17.95 21.29 -14.43
CA PHE A 207 -18.25 22.68 -14.03
C PHE A 207 -17.44 23.74 -14.78
N HIS A 208 -16.45 23.33 -15.58
CA HIS A 208 -15.57 24.25 -16.33
C HIS A 208 -14.82 25.24 -15.42
N CYS A 209 -14.51 24.80 -14.21
CA CYS A 209 -13.70 25.55 -13.27
C CYS A 209 -12.89 24.60 -12.37
N SER A 210 -11.89 25.16 -11.70
CA SER A 210 -11.12 24.46 -10.69
C SER A 210 -11.97 24.22 -9.43
N PRO A 211 -11.69 23.17 -8.65
CA PRO A 211 -12.34 22.95 -7.37
C PRO A 211 -12.21 24.18 -6.46
N GLY A 212 -13.28 24.52 -5.73
CA GLY A 212 -13.20 25.61 -4.74
C GLY A 212 -12.32 25.25 -3.53
N GLU A 213 -12.23 23.96 -3.22
CA GLU A 213 -11.31 23.38 -2.24
C GLU A 213 -10.38 22.45 -3.01
N MET A 214 -9.10 22.79 -3.08
CA MET A 214 -8.14 22.04 -3.89
C MET A 214 -7.78 20.70 -3.26
N ALA A 215 -7.81 20.60 -1.93
CA ALA A 215 -7.61 19.34 -1.22
C ALA A 215 -8.91 18.52 -1.17
N ASP A 216 -8.99 17.40 -1.90
CA ASP A 216 -10.11 16.47 -1.74
C ASP A 216 -10.10 15.90 -0.31
N LYS A 217 -11.25 16.04 0.36
CA LYS A 217 -11.50 15.49 1.69
C LYS A 217 -11.39 13.98 1.72
N ASN A 218 -11.57 13.30 0.59
CA ASN A 218 -11.42 11.84 0.49
C ASN A 218 -9.96 11.38 0.63
N ILE A 219 -8.98 12.26 0.36
CA ILE A 219 -7.54 11.98 0.56
C ILE A 219 -6.97 12.75 1.75
N ARG A 220 -7.80 13.22 2.70
CA ARG A 220 -7.26 13.49 4.03
C ARG A 220 -6.81 12.16 4.60
N THR A 221 -5.57 11.77 4.27
CA THR A 221 -4.81 10.67 4.83
C THR A 221 -5.21 10.56 6.27
N ASP A 222 -5.62 9.37 6.70
CA ASP A 222 -6.28 9.15 7.98
C ASP A 222 -5.38 9.64 9.12
N TYR A 223 -5.41 10.94 9.42
CA TYR A 223 -4.60 11.61 10.43
C TYR A 223 -4.91 11.00 11.79
N SER A 224 -6.07 10.34 11.92
CA SER A 224 -6.44 9.48 13.02
C SER A 224 -5.46 8.31 13.17
N LYS A 225 -5.09 7.60 12.08
CA LYS A 225 -4.08 6.53 12.08
C LYS A 225 -2.68 7.05 12.42
N LEU A 226 -2.27 8.21 11.90
CA LEU A 226 -0.99 8.84 12.30
C LEU A 226 -0.96 9.25 13.77
N LYS A 227 -2.03 9.91 14.24
CA LYS A 227 -2.19 10.27 15.66
C LYS A 227 -2.20 9.04 16.53
N MET A 228 -2.77 7.95 16.03
CA MET A 228 -2.75 6.67 16.71
C MET A 228 -1.35 6.10 16.76
N LEU A 229 -0.63 5.98 15.64
CA LEU A 229 0.77 5.52 15.56
C LEU A 229 1.71 6.36 16.42
N ALA A 230 1.54 7.67 16.45
CA ALA A 230 2.27 8.56 17.34
C ALA A 230 2.03 8.24 18.83
N ARG A 231 0.88 7.64 19.17
CA ARG A 231 0.40 7.30 20.53
C ARG A 231 0.33 5.79 20.81
N ILE A 232 0.77 4.93 19.89
CA ILE A 232 0.65 3.46 20.01
C ILE A 232 1.34 2.94 21.26
N ASP A 233 2.32 3.68 21.76
CA ASP A 233 2.96 3.40 23.03
C ASP A 233 2.86 4.62 23.95
N ARG A 234 2.34 4.42 25.17
CA ARG A 234 2.18 5.46 26.20
C ARG A 234 3.48 5.70 26.99
N ASP A 235 4.61 5.31 26.44
CA ASP A 235 5.92 5.73 26.94
C ASP A 235 6.17 7.17 26.50
N SER A 236 6.03 8.09 27.45
CA SER A 236 6.02 9.55 27.23
C SER A 236 7.23 10.06 26.44
N VAL A 237 8.39 9.41 26.58
CA VAL A 237 9.64 9.81 25.92
C VAL A 237 9.60 9.55 24.41
N GLN A 238 9.07 8.41 23.98
CA GLN A 238 9.00 8.13 22.54
C GLN A 238 7.88 8.94 21.87
N GLU A 239 6.78 9.19 22.58
CA GLU A 239 5.71 10.06 22.10
C GLU A 239 6.21 11.49 21.88
N GLU A 240 6.97 12.05 22.82
CA GLU A 240 7.61 13.37 22.70
C GLU A 240 8.55 13.44 21.48
N ASN A 241 9.35 12.41 21.23
CA ASN A 241 10.27 12.38 20.10
C ASN A 241 9.56 12.35 18.73
N ARG A 242 8.46 11.60 18.61
CA ARG A 242 7.66 11.53 17.36
C ARG A 242 6.94 12.85 17.10
N MET A 243 6.35 13.45 18.13
CA MET A 243 5.72 14.76 18.02
C MET A 243 6.75 15.84 17.63
N GLY A 244 7.94 15.82 18.24
CA GLY A 244 9.03 16.72 17.86
C GLY A 244 9.48 16.55 16.40
N THR A 245 9.44 15.33 15.86
CA THR A 245 9.71 15.09 14.42
C THR A 245 8.64 15.72 13.53
N ILE A 246 7.35 15.60 13.89
CA ILE A 246 6.26 16.24 13.14
C ILE A 246 6.41 17.76 13.19
N GLU A 247 6.71 18.33 14.36
CA GLU A 247 6.95 19.77 14.54
C GLU A 247 8.15 20.26 13.75
N GLU A 248 9.25 19.50 13.71
CA GLU A 248 10.41 19.81 12.89
C GLU A 248 10.06 19.86 11.40
N ILE A 249 9.33 18.86 10.90
CA ILE A 249 8.88 18.79 9.50
C ILE A 249 7.97 19.97 9.18
N ALA A 250 7.02 20.30 10.06
CA ALA A 250 6.11 21.43 9.89
C ALA A 250 6.86 22.77 9.87
N ALA A 251 7.90 22.93 10.71
CA ALA A 251 8.66 24.17 10.83
C ALA A 251 9.69 24.36 9.69
N LYS A 252 10.41 23.30 9.32
CA LYS A 252 11.50 23.37 8.33
C LYS A 252 11.05 23.02 6.92
N GLY A 253 9.95 22.29 6.77
CA GLY A 253 9.47 21.73 5.51
C GLY A 253 10.24 20.52 5.00
N GLU A 254 11.33 20.14 5.68
CA GLU A 254 12.18 19.01 5.30
C GLU A 254 12.83 18.33 6.51
N ILE A 255 13.25 17.08 6.32
CA ILE A 255 13.96 16.28 7.32
C ILE A 255 14.94 15.31 6.64
N LEU A 256 16.00 14.92 7.35
CA LEU A 256 16.90 13.87 6.90
C LEU A 256 16.40 12.51 7.40
N VAL A 257 16.31 11.55 6.48
CA VAL A 257 15.79 10.21 6.76
C VAL A 257 16.80 9.17 6.31
N ASP A 258 17.00 8.17 7.17
CA ASP A 258 17.54 6.87 6.78
C ASP A 258 16.34 5.97 6.49
N LEU A 259 16.08 5.71 5.21
CA LEU A 259 14.84 5.06 4.80
C LEU A 259 14.96 3.55 5.02
N HIS A 260 14.20 3.05 5.99
CA HIS A 260 14.07 1.63 6.23
C HIS A 260 12.93 1.08 5.38
N THR A 261 13.25 0.13 4.50
CA THR A 261 12.28 -0.44 3.55
C THR A 261 11.50 -1.63 4.11
N SER A 262 11.82 -2.03 5.34
CA SER A 262 11.28 -3.21 5.99
C SER A 262 11.65 -3.16 7.48
N PHE A 263 10.66 -3.32 8.37
CA PHE A 263 10.88 -3.49 9.81
C PHE A 263 9.70 -4.24 10.49
N PRO A 264 9.94 -4.96 11.60
CA PRO A 264 8.89 -5.62 12.37
C PRO A 264 7.89 -4.63 12.98
N ALA A 265 6.66 -5.10 13.22
CA ALA A 265 5.60 -4.29 13.85
C ALA A 265 5.99 -3.79 15.26
N GLU A 266 6.80 -4.56 15.98
CA GLU A 266 7.27 -4.22 17.33
C GLU A 266 8.15 -2.95 17.33
N TRP A 267 8.81 -2.64 16.21
CA TRP A 267 9.74 -1.51 16.07
C TRP A 267 9.12 -0.32 15.34
N VAL A 268 7.81 -0.36 15.05
CA VAL A 268 7.06 0.73 14.42
C VAL A 268 7.21 2.07 15.17
N THR A 269 7.40 2.02 16.49
CA THR A 269 7.49 3.19 17.36
C THR A 269 8.89 3.83 17.38
N ASP A 270 9.90 3.16 16.84
CA ASP A 270 11.25 3.70 16.70
C ASP A 270 11.27 4.90 15.76
N ILE A 271 12.07 5.91 16.08
CA ILE A 271 11.98 7.21 15.42
C ILE A 271 12.35 7.16 13.92
N ASP A 272 13.31 6.33 13.53
CA ASP A 272 13.73 6.18 12.14
C ASP A 272 12.71 5.36 11.32
N ASN A 273 12.08 4.36 11.95
CA ASN A 273 10.96 3.62 11.35
C ASN A 273 9.73 4.53 11.21
N PHE A 274 9.44 5.36 12.21
CA PHE A 274 8.38 6.36 12.14
C PHE A 274 8.59 7.34 10.99
N ARG A 275 9.82 7.85 10.79
CA ARG A 275 10.15 8.71 9.64
C ARG A 275 9.96 7.98 8.31
N SER A 276 10.33 6.70 8.25
CA SER A 276 10.08 5.85 7.08
C SER A 276 8.58 5.68 6.82
N LEU A 277 7.76 5.48 7.87
CA LEU A 277 6.29 5.41 7.73
C LEU A 277 5.68 6.67 7.12
N LEU A 278 6.17 7.86 7.51
CA LEU A 278 5.69 9.11 6.91
C LEU A 278 5.91 9.16 5.40
N TYR A 279 7.03 8.60 4.91
CA TYR A 279 7.29 8.45 3.47
C TYR A 279 6.30 7.47 2.82
N TYR A 280 6.15 6.27 3.39
CA TYR A 280 5.28 5.24 2.85
C TYR A 280 3.79 5.63 2.84
N TYR A 281 3.37 6.48 3.79
CA TYR A 281 2.03 7.06 3.81
C TYR A 281 1.86 8.28 2.90
N GLY A 282 2.86 8.63 2.09
CA GLY A 282 2.81 9.73 1.14
C GLY A 282 2.83 11.12 1.78
N LEU A 283 3.22 11.22 3.05
CA LEU A 283 3.33 12.51 3.78
C LEU A 283 4.68 13.17 3.57
N LEU A 284 5.69 12.35 3.28
CA LEU A 284 7.02 12.77 2.90
C LEU A 284 7.38 12.19 1.55
N THR A 285 8.22 12.90 0.82
CA THR A 285 8.75 12.46 -0.47
C THR A 285 10.21 12.84 -0.63
N MET A 286 10.95 12.17 -1.50
CA MET A 286 12.38 12.43 -1.69
C MET A 286 12.59 13.76 -2.45
N CYS A 287 13.38 14.67 -1.89
CA CYS A 287 13.68 15.96 -2.52
C CYS A 287 15.17 16.26 -2.63
N GLY A 288 16.02 15.33 -2.22
CA GLY A 288 17.47 15.42 -2.36
C GLY A 288 18.20 14.41 -1.51
N THR A 289 19.52 14.58 -1.41
CA THR A 289 20.39 13.77 -0.57
C THR A 289 21.36 14.65 0.22
N ARG A 290 21.83 14.14 1.35
CA ARG A 290 22.94 14.73 2.11
C ARG A 290 23.87 13.62 2.59
N GLY A 291 24.93 13.39 1.83
CA GLY A 291 25.73 12.17 1.97
C GLY A 291 24.86 10.96 1.65
N ASP A 292 24.92 9.94 2.50
CA ASP A 292 24.15 8.69 2.31
C ASP A 292 22.68 8.80 2.74
N ARG A 293 22.29 9.91 3.38
CA ARG A 293 20.92 10.11 3.87
C ARG A 293 20.03 10.79 2.83
N LEU A 294 18.75 10.43 2.81
CA LEU A 294 17.74 11.09 2.00
C LEU A 294 17.30 12.38 2.68
N ARG A 295 17.14 13.44 1.90
CA ARG A 295 16.41 14.63 2.31
C ARG A 295 14.99 14.47 1.81
N MET A 296 14.04 14.50 2.73
CA MET A 296 12.63 14.36 2.44
C MET A 296 11.88 15.63 2.79
N CYS A 297 10.86 15.99 2.01
CA CYS A 297 10.00 17.13 2.27
C CYS A 297 8.52 16.76 2.20
N ILE A 298 7.67 17.65 2.68
CA ILE A 298 6.23 17.62 2.40
C ILE A 298 6.06 17.77 0.88
N PRO A 299 5.36 16.86 0.18
CA PRO A 299 5.28 16.86 -1.28
C PRO A 299 4.61 18.13 -1.81
N ASN A 300 3.43 18.48 -1.31
CA ASN A 300 2.60 19.53 -1.90
C ASN A 300 1.67 20.19 -0.86
N ASN A 301 0.87 21.15 -1.31
CA ASN A 301 -0.05 21.89 -0.44
C ASN A 301 -1.13 21.00 0.17
N CYS A 302 -1.63 19.98 -0.55
CA CYS A 302 -2.65 19.07 -0.02
C CYS A 302 -2.18 18.31 1.23
N VAL A 303 -0.91 17.92 1.29
CA VAL A 303 -0.33 17.24 2.47
C VAL A 303 0.07 18.24 3.57
N ARG A 304 0.33 19.50 3.20
CA ARG A 304 0.74 20.55 4.13
C ARG A 304 -0.42 21.06 5.00
N GLU A 305 -1.62 21.11 4.43
CA GLU A 305 -2.85 21.57 5.09
C GLU A 305 -3.39 20.58 6.14
#